data_AF-A0A2P5DU69-F1
#
_entry.id   AF-A0A2P5DU69-F1
#
_cell.length_a   1.000
_cell.length_b   1.000
_cell.length_c   1.000
_cell.angle_alpha   90.00
_cell.angle_beta   90.00
_cell.angle_gamma   90.00
#
_symmetry.space_group_name_H-M   'P 1'
#
loop_
_entity.id
_entity.type
_entity.pdbx_description
1 polymer ?
#
loop_
_entity_poly.entity_id
_entity_poly.type
_entity_poly.pdbx_seq_one_letter_code
_entity_poly.pdbx_strand_id
1 'polypeptide(L)'
;MSGGPGLETLVDQTISVITNDGRNIVGILKGFDQATNIILDESHERVFSTKEGVQQLVLGLYIIRGDNISIVGELDEEIDSTLDWSKMRAHPLKPVIH
;
A
#
# COMPACT_ATOMS: atom_id res chain seq x y z
N MET A 1 17.54 12.70 18.65
CA MET A 1 16.07 12.75 18.69
C MET A 1 15.60 11.58 17.86
N SER A 2 15.02 10.56 18.50
CA SER A 2 14.47 9.41 17.80
C SER A 2 13.27 9.89 16.98
N GLY A 3 13.49 10.16 15.69
CA GLY A 3 12.39 10.43 14.77
C GLY A 3 11.42 9.26 14.86
N GLY A 4 10.13 9.55 15.02
CA GLY A 4 9.10 8.53 14.93
C GLY A 4 9.11 7.85 13.55
N PRO A 5 8.12 7.01 13.25
CA PRO A 5 8.02 6.31 11.98
C PRO A 5 8.07 7.22 10.74
N GLY A 6 7.89 8.54 10.90
CA GLY A 6 7.89 9.51 9.80
C GLY A 6 6.61 9.45 8.98
N LEU A 7 5.54 8.88 9.56
CA LEU A 7 4.23 8.70 8.94
C LEU A 7 3.24 9.80 9.34
N GLU A 8 3.62 10.69 10.25
CA GLU A 8 2.79 11.78 10.76
C GLU A 8 2.22 12.65 9.63
N THR A 9 3.03 12.93 8.60
CA THR A 9 2.62 13.75 7.45
C THR A 9 1.75 13.01 6.44
N LEU A 10 1.64 11.69 6.55
CA LEU A 10 0.87 10.84 5.65
C LEU A 10 -0.51 10.50 6.21
N VAL A 11 -0.84 10.91 7.43
CA VAL A 11 -2.17 10.70 8.01
C VAL A 11 -3.21 11.44 7.16
N ASP A 12 -4.32 10.75 6.91
CA ASP A 12 -5.41 11.15 6.01
C ASP A 12 -5.00 11.36 4.55
N GLN A 13 -3.78 10.95 4.15
CA GLN A 13 -3.38 10.85 2.75
C GLN A 13 -3.62 9.44 2.21
N THR A 14 -3.84 9.35 0.89
CA THR A 14 -3.80 8.08 0.18
C THR A 14 -2.36 7.60 0.08
N ILE A 15 -2.11 6.39 0.55
CA ILE A 15 -0.78 5.76 0.54
C ILE A 15 -0.81 4.41 -0.17
N SER A 16 0.32 4.05 -0.76
CA SER A 16 0.62 2.72 -1.27
C SER A 16 1.58 2.01 -0.31
N VAL A 17 1.19 0.83 0.14
CA VAL A 17 1.95 -0.02 1.05
C VAL A 17 2.41 -1.27 0.32
N ILE A 18 3.72 -1.56 0.38
CA ILE A 18 4.27 -2.83 -0.07
C ILE A 18 4.61 -3.68 1.16
N THR A 19 4.06 -4.88 1.22
CA THR A 19 4.29 -5.84 2.30
C THR A 19 5.44 -6.80 1.98
N ASN A 20 6.00 -7.43 3.00
CA ASN A 20 7.14 -8.35 2.87
C ASN A 20 6.83 -9.58 1.99
N ASP A 21 5.57 -9.97 1.86
CA ASP A 21 5.12 -11.05 0.98
C ASP A 21 4.84 -10.60 -0.47
N GLY A 22 5.11 -9.33 -0.80
CA GLY A 22 5.01 -8.80 -2.16
C GLY A 22 3.61 -8.33 -2.56
N ARG A 23 2.75 -7.99 -1.61
CA ARG A 23 1.44 -7.41 -1.91
C ARG A 23 1.54 -5.89 -2.00
N ASN A 24 0.69 -5.29 -2.82
CA ASN A 24 0.55 -3.84 -2.91
C ASN A 24 -0.85 -3.44 -2.47
N ILE A 25 -0.96 -2.72 -1.36
CA ILE A 25 -2.22 -2.30 -0.76
C ILE A 25 -2.28 -0.79 -0.79
N VAL A 26 -3.34 -0.24 -1.37
CA VAL A 26 -3.59 1.20 -1.43
C VAL A 26 -4.77 1.52 -0.54
N GLY A 27 -4.69 2.61 0.22
CA GLY A 27 -5.79 3.09 1.07
C GLY A 27 -5.42 4.38 1.80
N ILE A 28 -6.37 4.92 2.56
CA ILE A 28 -6.18 6.16 3.33
C ILE A 28 -5.59 5.81 4.69
N LEU A 29 -4.44 6.37 5.05
CA LEU A 29 -3.83 6.14 6.37
C LEU A 29 -4.64 6.83 7.47
N LYS A 30 -5.29 6.06 8.34
CA LYS A 30 -6.07 6.59 9.48
C LYS A 30 -5.32 6.65 10.80
N GLY A 31 -4.26 5.85 10.92
CA GLY A 31 -3.45 5.86 12.12
C GLY A 31 -2.31 4.88 12.04
N PHE A 32 -1.32 5.11 12.89
CA PHE A 32 -0.18 4.25 13.06
C PHE A 32 0.30 4.26 14.52
N ASP A 33 1.16 3.31 14.87
CA ASP A 33 1.84 3.28 16.18
C ASP A 33 3.37 3.24 16.04
N GLN A 34 4.07 3.23 17.17
CA GLN A 34 5.53 3.20 17.22
C GLN A 34 6.18 1.93 16.65
N ALA A 35 5.39 0.87 16.41
CA ALA A 35 5.84 -0.36 15.77
C ALA A 35 5.49 -0.38 14.27
N THR A 36 5.02 0.75 13.73
CA THR A 36 4.58 0.89 12.33
C THR A 36 3.38 -0.02 12.02
N ASN A 37 2.59 -0.43 13.01
CA ASN A 37 1.28 -1.00 12.69
C ASN A 37 0.44 0.13 12.09
N ILE A 38 -0.24 -0.11 10.98
CA ILE A 38 -1.04 0.91 10.29
C ILE A 38 -2.49 0.47 10.11
N ILE A 39 -3.38 1.45 10.16
CA ILE A 39 -4.81 1.31 9.86
C ILE A 39 -5.07 2.03 8.54
N LEU A 40 -5.55 1.31 7.54
CA LEU A 40 -5.98 1.84 6.26
C LEU A 40 -7.50 1.80 6.17
N ASP A 41 -8.10 2.89 5.70
CA ASP A 41 -9.51 2.93 5.32
C ASP A 41 -9.64 2.95 3.78
N GLU A 42 -10.82 2.60 3.28
CA GLU A 42 -11.14 2.54 1.84
C GLU A 42 -10.11 1.73 1.02
N SER A 43 -9.50 0.72 1.65
CA SER A 43 -8.34 0.05 1.07
C SER A 43 -8.71 -1.00 0.01
N HIS A 44 -7.79 -1.20 -0.93
CA HIS A 44 -7.84 -2.25 -1.94
C HIS A 44 -6.43 -2.78 -2.25
N GLU A 45 -6.33 -4.05 -2.63
CA GLU A 45 -5.09 -4.65 -3.11
C GLU A 45 -4.97 -4.55 -4.63
N ARG A 46 -3.80 -4.17 -5.12
CA ARG A 46 -3.43 -4.23 -6.55
C ARG A 46 -2.70 -5.53 -6.84
N VAL A 47 -3.37 -6.43 -7.56
CA VAL A 47 -2.82 -7.74 -7.95
C VAL A 47 -2.24 -7.66 -9.35
N PHE A 48 -0.90 -7.64 -9.45
CA PHE A 48 -0.18 -7.55 -10.72
C PHE A 48 -0.04 -8.92 -11.39
N SER A 49 -0.24 -8.97 -12.70
CA SER A 49 -0.09 -10.17 -13.52
C SER A 49 0.51 -9.83 -14.88
N THR A 50 1.26 -10.79 -15.44
CA THR A 50 1.76 -10.69 -16.81
C THR A 50 0.72 -11.11 -17.85
N LYS A 51 -0.35 -11.79 -17.42
CA LYS A 51 -1.41 -12.32 -18.30
C LYS A 51 -2.64 -11.44 -18.31
N GLU A 52 -3.03 -10.94 -17.14
CA GLU A 52 -4.26 -10.18 -16.93
C GLU A 52 -3.97 -8.78 -16.39
N GLY A 53 -4.96 -7.89 -16.53
CA GLY A 53 -4.89 -6.54 -15.97
C GLY A 53 -4.69 -6.56 -14.49
N VAL A 54 -4.17 -5.45 -13.97
CA VAL A 54 -4.11 -5.26 -12.52
C VAL A 54 -5.53 -5.30 -11.99
N GLN A 55 -5.78 -6.23 -11.08
CA GLN A 55 -7.06 -6.37 -10.41
C GLN A 55 -7.01 -5.55 -9.11
N GLN A 56 -8.10 -4.86 -8.79
CA GLN A 56 -8.27 -4.12 -7.54
C GLN A 56 -9.25 -4.89 -6.64
N LEU A 57 -8.73 -5.50 -5.59
CA LEU A 57 -9.50 -6.33 -4.67
C LEU A 57 -9.83 -5.52 -3.41
N VAL A 58 -11.10 -5.17 -3.24
CA VAL A 58 -11.56 -4.28 -2.15
C VAL A 58 -11.40 -4.97 -0.79
N LEU A 59 -10.80 -4.27 0.16
CA LEU A 59 -10.57 -4.71 1.54
C LEU A 59 -11.34 -3.86 2.56
N GLY A 60 -11.56 -2.57 2.28
CA GLY A 60 -12.24 -1.64 3.19
C GLY A 60 -11.33 -1.18 4.32
N LEU A 61 -11.79 -1.29 5.57
CA LEU A 61 -10.95 -1.04 6.75
C LEU A 61 -9.99 -2.22 6.97
N TYR A 62 -8.68 -1.95 6.92
CA TYR A 62 -7.66 -2.98 6.93
C TYR A 62 -6.48 -2.59 7.83
N ILE A 63 -6.03 -3.53 8.67
CA ILE A 63 -4.91 -3.32 9.60
C ILE A 63 -3.72 -4.14 9.12
N ILE A 64 -2.55 -3.51 9.01
CA ILE A 64 -1.30 -4.17 8.64
C ILE A 64 -0.34 -4.09 9.82
N ARG A 65 0.19 -5.26 10.22
CA ARG A 65 1.22 -5.35 11.28
C ARG A 65 2.55 -4.82 10.76
N GLY A 66 3.21 -3.95 11.52
CA GLY A 66 4.39 -3.21 11.06
C GLY A 66 5.58 -4.07 10.65
N ASP A 67 5.82 -5.20 11.32
CA ASP A 67 6.85 -6.17 10.91
C ASP A 67 6.67 -6.72 9.49
N ASN A 68 5.45 -6.65 8.94
CA ASN A 68 5.12 -7.14 7.61
C ASN A 68 5.18 -6.02 6.55
N ILE A 69 5.52 -4.79 6.92
CA ILE A 69 5.60 -3.64 6.01
C ILE A 69 7.04 -3.46 5.51
N SER A 70 7.19 -3.38 4.19
CA SER A 70 8.48 -3.07 3.54
C SER A 70 8.58 -1.60 3.16
N ILE A 71 7.53 -1.03 2.54
CA ILE A 71 7.52 0.35 2.00
C ILE A 71 6.15 0.98 2.27
N VAL A 72 6.17 2.26 2.64
CA VAL A 72 5.02 3.16 2.63
C VAL A 72 5.37 4.35 1.73
N GLY A 73 4.54 4.63 0.73
CA GLY A 73 4.71 5.77 -0.16
C GLY A 73 3.43 6.57 -0.30
N GLU A 74 3.52 7.89 -0.22
CA GLU A 74 2.44 8.80 -0.60
C GLU A 74 2.06 8.58 -2.07
N LEU A 75 0.76 8.62 -2.36
CA LEU A 75 0.23 8.44 -3.69
C LEU A 75 -0.45 9.73 -4.15
N ASP A 76 -0.07 10.22 -5.32
CA ASP A 76 -0.77 11.32 -5.98
C ASP A 76 -2.06 10.78 -6.62
N GLU A 77 -3.19 11.14 -6.03
CA GLU A 77 -4.52 10.67 -6.45
C GLU A 77 -4.90 11.13 -7.86
N GLU A 78 -4.48 12.33 -8.27
CA GLU A 78 -4.78 12.85 -9.60
C GLU A 78 -4.08 12.00 -10.65
N ILE A 79 -2.77 11.78 -10.48
CA ILE A 79 -1.99 10.94 -11.39
C ILE A 79 -2.52 9.51 -11.40
N ASP A 80 -2.79 8.94 -10.22
CA ASP A 80 -3.25 7.55 -10.10
C ASP A 80 -4.60 7.32 -10.78
N SER A 81 -5.53 8.29 -10.67
CA SER A 81 -6.84 8.24 -11.32
C SER A 81 -6.79 8.23 -12.85
N THR A 82 -5.70 8.74 -13.45
CA THR A 82 -5.51 8.73 -14.91
C THR A 82 -5.03 7.38 -15.46
N LEU A 83 -4.58 6.47 -14.59
CA LEU A 83 -4.00 5.19 -15.01
C LEU A 83 -5.08 4.12 -15.22
N ASP A 84 -5.05 3.49 -16.39
CA ASP A 84 -5.90 2.32 -16.68
C ASP A 84 -5.22 1.03 -16.19
N TRP A 85 -5.43 0.72 -14.91
CA TRP A 85 -4.91 -0.48 -14.24
C TRP A 85 -5.28 -1.78 -14.96
N SER A 86 -6.46 -1.85 -15.59
CA SER A 86 -6.94 -3.03 -16.30
C SER A 86 -6.11 -3.36 -17.56
N LYS A 87 -5.39 -2.38 -18.10
CA LYS A 87 -4.49 -2.53 -19.26
C LYS A 87 -3.02 -2.69 -18.88
N MET A 88 -2.67 -2.46 -17.62
CA MET A 88 -1.31 -2.63 -17.14
C MET A 88 -0.97 -4.11 -16.95
N ARG A 89 0.26 -4.50 -17.26
CA ARG A 89 0.79 -5.87 -17.08
C ARG A 89 2.17 -5.77 -16.44
N ALA A 90 2.39 -6.51 -15.37
CA ALA A 90 3.68 -6.57 -14.70
C ALA A 90 3.85 -7.91 -13.98
N HIS A 91 5.10 -8.27 -13.68
CA HIS A 91 5.34 -9.40 -12.78
C HIS A 91 4.84 -9.07 -11.37
N PRO A 92 4.30 -10.05 -10.62
CA PRO A 92 4.08 -9.91 -9.19
C PRO A 92 5.37 -9.47 -8.49
N LEU A 93 5.23 -8.65 -7.44
CA LEU A 93 6.37 -8.27 -6.61
C LEU A 93 6.91 -9.52 -5.91
N LYS A 94 8.24 -9.58 -5.77
CA LYS A 94 8.89 -10.67 -5.06
C LYS A 94 8.81 -10.42 -3.55
N PRO A 95 8.73 -11.49 -2.74
CA PRO A 95 8.83 -11.34 -1.30
C PRO A 95 10.24 -10.87 -0.90
N VAL A 96 10.33 -10.22 0.25
CA VAL A 96 11.59 -9.88 0.89
C VAL A 96 12.24 -11.17 1.42
N ILE A 97 13.55 -11.32 1.17
CA ILE A 97 14.36 -12.43 1.68
C ILE A 97 15.26 -11.84 2.77
N HIS A 98 15.10 -12.33 4.00
CA HIS A 98 15.86 -11.91 5.18
C HIS A 98 17.16 -12.69 5.34
#